data_AF-A0A544WXD5-F1
#
_entry.id   AF-A0A544WXD5-F1
#
_cell.length_a   1.000
_cell.length_b   1.000
_cell.length_c   1.000
_cell.angle_alpha   90.00
_cell.angle_beta   90.00
_cell.angle_gamma   90.00
#
_symmetry.space_group_name_H-M   'P 1'
#
loop_
_entity.id
_entity.type
_entity.pdbx_description
1 polymer ?
#
loop_
_entity_poly.entity_id
_entity_poly.type
_entity_poly.pdbx_seq_one_letter_code
_entity_poly.pdbx_strand_id
1 'polypeptide(L)' 'GWRIDQIDANINGWLRTYTPRTVLLHIGTNDVLQNYNVSGAPQRLSTLIDHITAAAPDADVFVATIIPLSNSG' A
#
# COMPACT_ATOMS: atom_id res chain seq x y z
N GLY A 1 1.73 -6.42 12.35
CA GLY A 1 0.85 -5.73 11.39
C GLY A 1 1.10 -6.26 9.99
N TRP A 2 0.45 -5.68 8.98
CA TRP A 2 0.58 -6.04 7.57
C TRP A 2 1.75 -5.30 6.89
N ARG A 3 2.45 -5.97 5.98
CA ARG A 3 3.38 -5.33 5.03
C ARG A 3 2.72 -5.05 3.68
N ILE A 4 3.38 -4.25 2.85
CA ILE A 4 2.89 -3.90 1.50
C ILE A 4 2.64 -5.15 0.64
N ASP A 5 3.56 -6.13 0.62
CA ASP A 5 3.44 -7.36 -0.17
C ASP A 5 2.22 -8.20 0.23
N GLN A 6 1.92 -8.23 1.53
CA GLN A 6 0.83 -9.02 2.06
C GLN A 6 -0.55 -8.40 1.72
N ILE A 7 -0.63 -7.07 1.65
CA ILE A 7 -1.84 -6.37 1.19
C ILE A 7 -2.01 -6.56 -0.32
N ASP A 8 -0.93 -6.40 -1.10
CA ASP A 8 -0.94 -6.53 -2.56
C ASP A 8 -1.49 -7.88 -3.03
N ALA A 9 -1.13 -8.96 -2.33
CA ALA A 9 -1.62 -10.31 -2.62
C ALA A 9 -3.15 -10.49 -2.46
N ASN A 10 -3.82 -9.62 -1.70
CA ASN A 10 -5.24 -9.79 -1.34
C ASN A 10 -6.16 -8.67 -1.85
N ILE A 11 -5.61 -7.49 -2.13
CA ILE A 11 -6.39 -6.27 -2.38
C ILE A 11 -7.38 -6.40 -3.54
N ASN A 12 -7.00 -7.09 -4.61
CA ASN A 12 -7.85 -7.30 -5.79
C ASN A 12 -9.10 -8.14 -5.45
N GLY A 13 -9.01 -9.08 -4.52
CA GLY A 13 -10.16 -9.83 -4.04
C GLY A 13 -11.11 -8.93 -3.26
N TRP A 14 -10.56 -8.17 -2.31
CA TRP A 14 -11.34 -7.28 -1.46
C TRP A 14 -12.06 -6.18 -2.26
N LEU A 15 -11.38 -5.54 -3.21
CA LEU A 15 -11.98 -4.49 -4.05
C LEU A 15 -13.14 -5.01 -4.89
N ARG A 16 -13.03 -6.24 -5.42
CA ARG A 16 -14.13 -6.87 -6.17
C ARG A 16 -15.30 -7.27 -5.27
N THR A 17 -15.03 -7.70 -4.04
CA THR A 17 -16.08 -8.12 -3.10
C THR A 17 -16.87 -6.94 -2.56
N TYR A 18 -16.20 -5.83 -2.22
CA TYR A 18 -16.83 -4.72 -1.50
C TYR A 18 -17.12 -3.49 -2.36
N THR A 19 -16.52 -3.38 -3.54
CA THR A 19 -16.70 -2.25 -4.49
C THR A 19 -16.70 -0.89 -3.78
N PRO A 20 -15.65 -0.56 -3.01
CA PRO A 20 -15.64 0.65 -2.20
C PRO A 20 -15.56 1.90 -3.09
N ARG A 21 -16.18 3.00 -2.65
CA ARG A 21 -15.98 4.33 -3.28
C ARG A 21 -14.76 5.07 -2.75
N THR A 22 -14.22 4.64 -1.62
CA THR A 22 -13.08 5.31 -0.98
C THR A 22 -12.16 4.26 -0.36
N VAL A 23 -10.87 4.39 -0.61
CA VAL A 23 -9.81 3.55 -0.06
C VAL A 23 -8.84 4.42 0.70
N LEU A 24 -8.70 4.18 2.00
CA LEU A 24 -7.66 4.79 2.82
C LEU A 24 -6.53 3.79 3.03
N LEU A 25 -5.36 4.07 2.46
CA LEU A 25 -4.18 3.23 2.54
C LEU A 25 -3.14 3.84 3.48
N HIS A 26 -2.94 3.20 4.64
CA HIS A 26 -1.89 3.55 5.60
C HIS A 26 -1.00 2.31 5.83
N ILE A 27 0.09 2.20 5.05
CA ILE A 27 0.95 1.01 5.02
C ILE A 27 2.41 1.37 4.80
N GLY A 28 3.34 0.60 5.39
CA GLY A 28 4.79 0.78 5.26
C GLY A 28 5.56 0.79 6.59
N THR A 29 4.90 1.09 7.72
CA THR A 29 5.53 1.08 9.05
C THR A 29 6.04 -0.32 9.40
N ASN A 30 5.30 -1.37 9.02
CA ASN A 30 5.71 -2.75 9.27
C ASN A 30 6.90 -3.16 8.38
N ASP A 31 7.00 -2.65 7.15
CA ASP A 31 8.15 -2.90 6.28
C ASP A 31 9.43 -2.33 6.88
N VAL A 32 9.36 -1.11 7.45
CA VAL A 32 10.47 -0.48 8.17
C VAL A 32 10.81 -1.22 9.46
N LEU A 33 9.82 -1.50 10.31
CA LEU A 33 10.03 -2.19 11.60
C LEU A 33 10.57 -3.61 11.43
N GLN A 34 10.23 -4.29 10.34
CA GLN A 34 10.70 -5.65 10.04
C GLN A 34 11.97 -5.65 9.16
N ASN A 35 12.54 -4.48 8.86
CA ASN A 35 13.69 -4.30 7.97
C ASN A 35 13.53 -5.01 6.61
N TYR A 36 12.30 -5.06 6.10
CA TYR A 36 11.94 -5.81 4.91
C TYR A 36 11.96 -4.91 3.68
N ASN A 37 12.99 -5.06 2.84
CA ASN A 37 13.15 -4.36 1.57
C ASN A 37 12.71 -2.88 1.64
N VAL A 38 13.31 -2.15 2.59
CA VAL A 38 12.92 -0.78 2.92
C VAL A 38 13.18 0.16 1.75
N SER A 39 14.29 -0.01 1.04
CA SER A 39 14.63 0.77 -0.16
C SER A 39 13.66 0.52 -1.33
N GLY A 40 13.09 -0.67 -1.43
CA GLY A 40 12.09 -1.03 -2.43
C GLY A 40 10.64 -0.78 -1.99
N ALA A 41 10.41 -0.30 -0.76
CA ALA A 41 9.06 -0.02 -0.26
C ALA A 41 8.30 1.03 -1.11
N PRO A 42 8.93 2.12 -1.59
CA PRO A 42 8.24 3.10 -2.45
C PRO A 42 7.72 2.48 -3.76
N GLN A 43 8.52 1.65 -4.44
CA GLN A 43 8.13 1.00 -5.67
C GLN A 43 6.99 -0.01 -5.46
N ARG A 44 7.05 -0.78 -4.37
CA ARG A 44 5.98 -1.71 -3.99
C ARG A 44 4.69 -0.96 -3.65
N LEU A 45 4.78 0.18 -2.97
CA LEU A 45 3.62 1.03 -2.68
C LEU A 45 3.01 1.60 -3.97
N SER A 46 3.83 2.05 -4.92
CA SER A 46 3.36 2.48 -6.24
C SER A 46 2.60 1.37 -6.95
N THR A 47 3.15 0.16 -6.97
CA THR A 47 2.52 -1.01 -7.62
C THR A 47 1.18 -1.34 -6.97
N LEU A 48 1.09 -1.27 -5.63
CA LEU A 48 -0.16 -1.47 -4.90
C LEU A 48 -1.22 -0.42 -5.26
N ILE A 49 -0.82 0.84 -5.42
CA ILE A 49 -1.73 1.92 -5.86
C ILE A 49 -2.22 1.67 -7.29
N ASP A 50 -1.34 1.21 -8.19
CA ASP A 50 -1.71 0.86 -9.56
C ASP A 50 -2.74 -0.29 -9.58
N HIS A 51 -2.56 -1.30 -8.74
CA HIS A 51 -3.55 -2.38 -8.60
C HIS A 51 -4.90 -1.88 -8.07
N ILE A 52 -4.90 -0.99 -7.06
CA ILE A 52 -6.14 -0.44 -6.50
C ILE A 52 -6.89 0.37 -7.55
N THR A 53 -6.20 1.27 -8.23
CA THR A 53 -6.80 2.15 -9.25
C THR A 53 -7.27 1.38 -10.48
N ALA A 54 -6.58 0.29 -10.86
CA ALA A 54 -7.02 -0.58 -11.94
C ALA A 54 -8.25 -1.42 -11.56
N ALA A 55 -8.34 -1.91 -10.32
CA ALA A 55 -9.44 -2.75 -9.86
C ALA A 55 -10.69 -1.94 -9.43
N ALA A 56 -10.50 -0.69 -9.02
CA ALA A 56 -11.56 0.20 -8.57
C ALA A 56 -11.34 1.62 -9.16
N PRO A 57 -11.55 1.81 -10.47
CA PRO A 57 -11.27 3.08 -11.16
C PRO A 57 -12.14 4.25 -10.68
N ASP A 58 -13.31 3.97 -10.09
CA ASP A 58 -14.23 4.97 -9.55
C ASP A 58 -13.98 5.29 -8.06
N ALA A 59 -12.96 4.69 -7.44
CA ALA A 59 -12.68 4.88 -6.03
C ALA A 59 -11.67 6.01 -5.77
N ASP A 60 -11.95 6.83 -4.75
CA ASP A 60 -11.00 7.81 -4.24
C ASP A 60 -9.95 7.12 -3.36
N VAL A 61 -8.67 7.19 -3.76
CA VAL A 61 -7.55 6.56 -3.03
C VAL A 61 -6.76 7.61 -2.26
N PHE A 62 -6.78 7.51 -0.93
CA PHE A 62 -6.02 8.35 -0.01
C PHE A 62 -4.84 7.56 0.54
N VAL A 63 -3.62 7.99 0.23
CA VAL A 63 -2.39 7.34 0.70
C VAL A 63 -1.79 8.17 1.82
N ALA A 64 -1.70 7.59 3.01
CA ALA A 64 -1.02 8.23 4.13
C ALA A 64 0.49 8.24 3.88
N THR A 65 1.12 9.40 4.03
CA THR A 65 2.57 9.52 3.93
C THR A 65 3.21 8.83 5.12
N ILE A 66 3.89 7.72 4.86
CA ILE A 66 4.76 7.11 5.86
C ILE A 66 6.05 7.90 5.78
N ILE A 67 6.32 8.71 6.81
CA ILE A 67 7.59 9.41 6.94
C ILE A 67 8.65 8.31 6.96
N PRO A 68 9.53 8.22 5.95
CA PRO A 68 10.66 7.33 6.07
C PRO A 68 11.39 7.76 7.33
N LEU A 69 11.63 6.83 8.27
CA LEU A 69 12.67 7.03 9.26
C LEU A 69 13.96 7.10 8.45
N SER A 70 14.29 8.31 8.01
CA SER A 70 15.53 8.63 7.34
C SER A 70 16.65 8.17 8.26
N ASN A 71 17.26 7.04 7.94
CA ASN A 71 18.70 6.93 8.11
C ASN A 71 19.33 7.35 6.78
N SER A 72 19.21 8.64 6.48
CA SER A 72 20.02 9.30 5.47
C SER A 72 21.11 10.06 6.22
N GLY A 73 22.23 9.37 6.47
CA GLY A 73 23.41 9.87 7.17
C GLY A 73 23.88 8.92 8.25
#